data_AF-A0A8J7SSD5-F1
#
_entry.id   AF-A0A8J7SSD5-F1
#
_cell.length_a   1.000
_cell.length_b   1.000
_cell.length_c   1.000
_cell.angle_alpha   90.00
_cell.angle_beta   90.00
_cell.angle_gamma   90.00
#
_symmetry.space_group_name_H-M   'P 1'
#
loop_
_entity.id
_entity.type
_entity.pdbx_description
1 polymer ?
#
loop_
_entity_poly.entity_id
_entity_poly.type
_entity_poly.pdbx_seq_one_letter_code
_entity_poly.pdbx_strand_id
1 'polypeptide(L)'
;MIANPPLAILEKKRKESSLYPIIEPHLFSQVVNKMRLFFLQKGFLEVHTQNRLSIMAACEDPTTIASYNYHGNVWPLPQTGQMWLEYELLDKPNVPGYFCVSTSYRNEPDPIEGRHALIFPMFEFEMPGDINELMKLEAELLEHLGFGKAADFPGGKYDAVAKAYGVEELDREEEAQIGKDHGPVFFLSHFPEYTSPFWNMKRNDEDASISEKVDVLLHGMETIGSAERSCNPQEMKDTFYTIEEGKYAERLFDMFGKNVLKLN
;
A
#
# COMPACT_ATOMS: atom_id res chain seq x y z
N MET A 1 -5.87 -26.82 -14.63
CA MET A 1 -4.75 -25.90 -14.33
C MET A 1 -4.16 -25.48 -15.66
N ILE A 2 -4.29 -24.21 -16.04
CA ILE A 2 -3.57 -23.67 -17.18
C ILE A 2 -2.11 -23.59 -16.73
N ALA A 3 -1.21 -24.28 -17.42
CA ALA A 3 0.22 -24.20 -17.12
C ALA A 3 0.64 -22.73 -17.21
N ASN A 4 1.43 -22.25 -16.24
CA ASN A 4 1.99 -20.90 -16.29
C ASN A 4 2.70 -20.75 -17.64
N PRO A 5 2.30 -19.78 -18.47
CA PRO A 5 3.02 -19.53 -19.71
C PRO A 5 4.49 -19.24 -19.36
N PRO A 6 5.46 -19.77 -20.14
CA PRO A 6 6.85 -19.36 -20.02
C PRO A 6 6.96 -17.83 -20.01
N LEU A 7 7.91 -17.26 -19.25
CA LEU A 7 8.15 -15.80 -19.19
C LEU A 7 8.19 -15.17 -20.59
N ALA A 8 8.73 -15.90 -21.58
CA ALA A 8 8.80 -15.49 -22.99
C ALA A 8 7.43 -15.34 -23.71
N ILE A 9 6.34 -15.90 -23.18
CA ILE A 9 4.98 -15.67 -23.70
C ILE A 9 4.40 -14.35 -23.17
N LEU A 10 4.87 -13.84 -22.01
CA LEU A 10 4.54 -12.50 -21.51
C LEU A 10 5.10 -11.40 -22.42
N GLU A 11 6.16 -11.68 -23.17
CA GLU A 11 6.82 -10.72 -24.06
C GLU A 11 6.03 -10.41 -25.34
N LYS A 12 4.91 -11.10 -25.60
CA LYS A 12 4.12 -10.91 -26.82
C LYS A 12 3.12 -9.75 -26.70
N LYS A 13 3.68 -8.54 -26.64
CA LYS A 13 3.18 -7.25 -27.18
C LYS A 13 1.67 -6.96 -27.01
N ARG A 14 1.36 -6.18 -25.98
CA ARG A 14 0.77 -4.85 -26.21
C ARG A 14 1.82 -3.82 -25.85
N LYS A 15 2.30 -3.06 -26.83
CA LYS A 15 3.07 -1.83 -26.57
C LYS A 15 2.07 -0.79 -26.08
N GLU A 16 1.66 -0.91 -24.83
CA GLU A 16 0.92 0.13 -24.11
C GLU A 16 1.85 0.70 -23.04
N SER A 17 1.63 1.97 -22.71
CA SER A 17 2.54 2.74 -21.85
C SER A 17 2.81 2.00 -20.54
N SER A 18 4.08 1.94 -20.14
CA SER A 18 4.51 1.46 -18.82
C SER A 18 3.80 2.17 -17.66
N LEU A 19 3.31 3.39 -17.90
CA LEU A 19 2.56 4.21 -16.94
C LEU A 19 1.10 3.77 -16.79
N TYR A 20 0.51 3.08 -17.77
CA TYR A 20 -0.87 2.61 -17.75
C TYR A 20 -0.93 1.16 -18.25
N PRO A 21 -0.35 0.21 -17.50
CA PRO A 21 -0.15 -1.15 -17.98
C PRO A 21 -1.49 -1.83 -18.21
N ILE A 22 -1.72 -2.33 -19.43
CA ILE A 22 -2.84 -3.23 -19.71
C ILE A 22 -2.39 -4.66 -19.41
N ILE A 23 -2.86 -5.17 -18.27
CA ILE A 23 -2.55 -6.52 -17.81
C ILE A 23 -3.37 -7.53 -18.63
N GLU A 24 -2.71 -8.55 -19.15
CA GLU A 24 -3.39 -9.65 -19.85
C GLU A 24 -4.43 -10.29 -18.91
N PRO A 25 -5.72 -10.39 -19.32
CA PRO A 25 -6.81 -10.79 -18.42
C PRO A 25 -6.59 -12.14 -17.73
N HIS A 26 -5.93 -13.09 -18.39
CA HIS A 26 -5.66 -14.40 -17.81
C HIS A 26 -4.63 -14.34 -16.66
N LEU A 27 -3.63 -13.46 -16.74
CA LEU A 27 -2.64 -13.25 -15.67
C LEU A 27 -3.28 -12.54 -14.49
N PHE A 28 -3.99 -11.44 -14.76
CA PHE A 28 -4.74 -10.71 -13.75
C PHE A 28 -5.69 -11.64 -12.99
N SER A 29 -6.51 -12.39 -13.73
CA SER A 29 -7.46 -13.33 -13.13
C SER A 29 -6.75 -14.42 -12.33
N GLN A 30 -5.63 -14.94 -12.79
CA GLN A 30 -4.89 -16.00 -12.07
C GLN A 30 -4.35 -15.50 -10.73
N VAL A 31 -3.67 -14.35 -10.72
CA VAL A 31 -3.01 -13.81 -9.52
C VAL A 31 -4.06 -13.31 -8.54
N VAL A 32 -5.02 -12.49 -9.00
CA VAL A 32 -6.05 -11.92 -8.13
C VAL A 32 -6.97 -12.99 -7.54
N ASN A 33 -7.31 -14.05 -8.29
CA ASN A 33 -8.14 -15.12 -7.72
C ASN A 33 -7.38 -15.94 -6.66
N LYS A 34 -6.05 -16.10 -6.76
CA LYS A 34 -5.26 -16.71 -5.68
C LYS A 34 -5.28 -15.83 -4.42
N MET A 35 -5.07 -14.52 -4.57
CA MET A 35 -5.14 -13.59 -3.44
C MET A 35 -6.54 -13.59 -2.81
N ARG A 36 -7.61 -13.46 -3.61
CA ARG A 36 -9.00 -13.59 -3.14
C ARG A 36 -9.23 -14.88 -2.35
N LEU A 37 -8.78 -16.02 -2.89
CA LEU A 37 -8.96 -17.32 -2.24
C LEU A 37 -8.29 -17.35 -0.87
N PHE A 38 -7.06 -16.84 -0.75
CA PHE A 38 -6.33 -16.75 0.51
C PHE A 38 -7.13 -16.00 1.59
N PHE A 39 -7.62 -14.80 1.27
CA PHE A 39 -8.35 -13.98 2.23
C PHE A 39 -9.75 -14.55 2.55
N LEU A 40 -10.48 -15.04 1.54
CA LEU A 40 -11.79 -15.66 1.74
C LEU A 40 -11.71 -16.92 2.61
N GLN A 41 -10.65 -17.73 2.47
CA GLN A 41 -10.43 -18.92 3.31
C GLN A 41 -10.14 -18.56 4.78
N LYS A 42 -9.61 -17.37 5.04
CA LYS A 42 -9.42 -16.82 6.40
C LYS A 42 -10.66 -16.12 6.95
N GLY A 43 -11.75 -16.07 6.18
CA GLY A 43 -13.01 -15.45 6.58
C GLY A 43 -13.07 -13.94 6.38
N PHE A 44 -12.14 -13.36 5.62
CA PHE A 44 -12.21 -11.94 5.25
C PHE A 44 -13.34 -11.70 4.25
N LEU A 45 -13.86 -10.48 4.21
CA LEU A 45 -14.90 -10.05 3.28
C LEU A 45 -14.35 -9.10 2.21
N GLU A 46 -14.72 -9.34 0.94
CA GLU A 46 -14.38 -8.44 -0.17
C GLU A 46 -15.29 -7.20 -0.13
N VAL A 47 -14.69 -6.01 -0.14
CA VAL A 47 -15.40 -4.72 -0.13
C VAL A 47 -15.29 -4.07 -1.50
N HIS A 48 -16.41 -3.60 -2.03
CA HIS A 48 -16.38 -2.72 -3.20
C HIS A 48 -16.22 -1.26 -2.76
N THR A 49 -15.04 -0.69 -2.99
CA THR A 49 -14.65 0.65 -2.52
C THR A 49 -14.84 1.73 -3.58
N GLN A 50 -14.75 1.39 -4.88
CA GLN A 50 -14.63 2.35 -5.98
C GLN A 50 -15.79 3.36 -6.11
N ASN A 51 -16.99 2.98 -5.70
CA ASN A 51 -18.19 3.84 -5.78
C ASN A 51 -18.37 4.76 -4.57
N ARG A 52 -17.52 4.65 -3.55
CA ARG A 52 -17.66 5.38 -2.30
C ARG A 52 -16.88 6.69 -2.36
N LEU A 53 -17.59 7.81 -2.25
CA LEU A 53 -17.02 9.16 -2.35
C LEU A 53 -16.40 9.58 -1.00
N SER A 54 -15.10 9.88 -1.00
CA SER A 54 -14.39 10.43 0.14
C SER A 54 -13.20 11.23 -0.34
N ILE A 55 -12.91 12.38 0.29
CA ILE A 55 -11.67 13.11 0.01
C ILE A 55 -10.45 12.42 0.63
N MET A 56 -10.68 11.57 1.63
CA MET A 56 -9.67 10.68 2.20
C MET A 56 -9.34 9.49 1.29
N ALA A 57 -9.92 9.39 0.09
CA ALA A 57 -9.44 8.47 -0.93
C ALA A 57 -8.11 8.96 -1.56
N ALA A 58 -7.73 10.22 -1.32
CA ALA A 58 -6.53 10.87 -1.83
C ALA A 58 -5.42 10.89 -0.76
N CYS A 59 -5.28 9.78 -0.04
CA CYS A 59 -4.50 9.78 1.18
C CYS A 59 -3.00 9.64 0.94
N GLU A 60 -2.56 8.87 -0.05
CA GLU A 60 -1.14 8.47 -0.19
C GLU A 60 -0.18 9.64 -0.41
N ASP A 61 -0.49 10.54 -1.35
CA ASP A 61 0.34 11.70 -1.63
C ASP A 61 -0.52 12.83 -2.24
N PRO A 62 -0.62 13.99 -1.56
CA PRO A 62 -1.45 15.09 -2.03
C PRO A 62 -0.90 15.79 -3.29
N THR A 63 0.37 15.58 -3.62
CA THR A 63 1.00 16.14 -4.83
C THR A 63 0.61 15.39 -6.11
N THR A 64 0.17 14.14 -5.98
CA THR A 64 -0.15 13.25 -7.11
C THR A 64 -1.66 13.05 -7.29
N ILE A 65 -2.49 13.89 -6.67
CA ILE A 65 -3.94 13.78 -6.75
C ILE A 65 -4.44 14.23 -8.12
N ALA A 66 -5.21 13.35 -8.78
CA ALA A 66 -6.12 13.73 -9.86
C ALA A 66 -7.57 13.79 -9.35
N SER A 67 -8.42 14.60 -9.98
CA SER A 67 -9.80 14.80 -9.56
C SER A 67 -10.80 14.64 -10.70
N TYR A 68 -12.06 14.43 -10.35
CA TYR A 68 -13.17 14.36 -11.29
C TYR A 68 -14.40 15.11 -10.76
N ASN A 69 -15.22 15.61 -11.68
CA ASN A 69 -16.48 16.26 -11.36
C ASN A 69 -17.61 15.20 -11.34
N TYR A 70 -18.33 15.11 -10.23
CA TYR A 70 -19.49 14.23 -10.12
C TYR A 70 -20.60 14.89 -9.32
N HIS A 71 -21.79 14.93 -9.92
CA HIS A 71 -23.00 15.50 -9.31
C HIS A 71 -22.79 16.90 -8.72
N GLY A 72 -22.07 17.76 -9.46
CA GLY A 72 -21.81 19.16 -9.08
C GLY A 72 -20.71 19.36 -8.04
N ASN A 73 -19.98 18.31 -7.64
CA ASN A 73 -18.87 18.38 -6.69
C ASN A 73 -17.58 17.84 -7.32
N VAL A 74 -16.44 18.30 -6.83
CA VAL A 74 -15.10 17.81 -7.20
C VAL A 74 -14.71 16.72 -6.20
N TRP A 75 -14.30 15.55 -6.70
CA TRP A 75 -13.85 14.42 -5.88
C TRP A 75 -12.47 13.95 -6.36
N PRO A 76 -11.62 13.42 -5.46
CA PRO A 76 -10.37 12.80 -5.90
C PRO A 76 -10.64 11.47 -6.60
N LEU A 77 -9.86 11.19 -7.63
CA LEU A 77 -9.69 9.81 -8.10
C LEU A 77 -8.98 9.02 -6.99
N PRO A 78 -9.48 7.84 -6.60
CA PRO A 78 -8.91 7.11 -5.46
C PRO A 78 -7.45 6.71 -5.69
N GLN A 79 -6.58 7.05 -4.73
CA GLN A 79 -5.24 6.50 -4.64
C GLN A 79 -5.23 5.18 -3.85
N THR A 80 -6.17 5.04 -2.90
CA THR A 80 -6.26 3.93 -1.96
C THR A 80 -7.71 3.69 -1.51
N GLY A 81 -8.05 2.43 -1.26
CA GLY A 81 -9.28 1.97 -0.63
C GLY A 81 -9.16 1.82 0.90
N GLN A 82 -7.96 1.99 1.46
CA GLN A 82 -7.62 1.80 2.88
C GLN A 82 -8.66 2.39 3.84
N MET A 83 -9.03 3.67 3.71
CA MET A 83 -9.99 4.33 4.61
C MET A 83 -11.35 3.63 4.66
N TRP A 84 -11.77 3.00 3.56
CA TRP A 84 -13.01 2.23 3.52
C TRP A 84 -12.86 0.87 4.19
N LEU A 85 -11.69 0.23 4.11
CA LEU A 85 -11.43 -1.01 4.83
C LEU A 85 -11.35 -0.77 6.34
N GLU A 86 -10.69 0.31 6.78
CA GLU A 86 -10.67 0.75 8.18
C GLU A 86 -12.09 1.03 8.68
N TYR A 87 -12.93 1.72 7.88
CA TYR A 87 -14.33 1.96 8.23
C TYR A 87 -15.12 0.68 8.47
N GLU A 88 -15.01 -0.33 7.59
CA GLU A 88 -15.71 -1.61 7.76
C GLU A 88 -15.21 -2.36 9.01
N LEU A 89 -13.91 -2.29 9.30
CA LEU A 89 -13.32 -2.90 10.50
C LEU A 89 -13.85 -2.25 11.78
N LEU A 90 -13.96 -0.92 11.81
CA LEU A 90 -14.49 -0.17 12.95
C LEU A 90 -16.01 -0.37 13.14
N ASP A 91 -16.79 -0.49 12.06
CA ASP A 91 -18.25 -0.72 12.12
C ASP A 91 -18.61 -2.18 12.49
N LYS A 92 -17.73 -3.14 12.15
CA LYS A 92 -17.96 -4.58 12.34
C LYS A 92 -16.67 -5.27 12.85
N PRO A 93 -16.28 -5.02 14.12
CA PRO A 93 -15.00 -5.48 14.66
C PRO A 93 -14.88 -7.00 14.86
N ASN A 94 -15.98 -7.74 14.75
CA ASN A 94 -15.96 -9.20 14.87
C ASN A 94 -15.60 -9.92 13.56
N VAL A 95 -15.46 -9.19 12.45
CA VAL A 95 -15.04 -9.77 11.16
C VAL A 95 -13.51 -9.94 11.17
N PRO A 96 -12.95 -11.08 10.72
CA PRO A 96 -11.51 -11.33 10.73
C PRO A 96 -10.68 -10.31 9.95
N GLY A 97 -11.28 -9.65 8.96
CA GLY A 97 -10.68 -8.56 8.20
C GLY A 97 -11.42 -8.32 6.89
N TYR A 98 -10.98 -7.32 6.16
CA TYR A 98 -11.56 -6.91 4.88
C TYR A 98 -10.47 -6.81 3.83
N PHE A 99 -10.84 -7.00 2.56
CA PHE A 99 -9.95 -6.74 1.45
C PHE A 99 -10.70 -6.13 0.28
N CYS A 100 -10.01 -5.48 -0.65
CA CYS A 100 -10.60 -5.06 -1.92
C CYS A 100 -9.62 -5.23 -3.08
N VAL A 101 -10.19 -5.29 -4.27
CA VAL A 101 -9.47 -5.13 -5.53
C VAL A 101 -10.00 -3.85 -6.18
N SER A 102 -9.18 -2.81 -6.19
CA SER A 102 -9.53 -1.45 -6.61
C SER A 102 -8.66 -0.99 -7.77
N THR A 103 -8.90 0.23 -8.28
CA THR A 103 -7.99 0.91 -9.21
C THR A 103 -7.42 2.14 -8.51
N SER A 104 -6.09 2.18 -8.40
CA SER A 104 -5.35 3.35 -7.91
C SER A 104 -5.04 4.32 -9.05
N TYR A 105 -5.16 5.61 -8.78
CA TYR A 105 -4.81 6.71 -9.68
C TYR A 105 -3.77 7.61 -9.00
N ARG A 106 -2.55 7.64 -9.52
CA ARG A 106 -1.45 8.48 -9.01
C ARG A 106 -0.94 9.34 -10.15
N ASN A 107 -1.22 10.63 -10.14
CA ASN A 107 -0.78 11.59 -11.15
C ASN A 107 0.61 12.14 -10.80
N GLU A 108 1.58 11.23 -10.68
CA GLU A 108 2.99 11.53 -10.42
C GLU A 108 3.52 12.53 -11.45
N PRO A 109 4.08 13.69 -11.04
CA PRO A 109 4.61 14.68 -11.98
C PRO A 109 5.80 14.15 -12.80
N ASP A 110 6.68 13.35 -12.18
CA ASP A 110 7.92 12.85 -12.79
C ASP A 110 7.99 11.30 -12.70
N PRO A 111 7.13 10.56 -13.41
CA PRO A 111 7.05 9.10 -13.25
C PRO A 111 8.26 8.39 -13.86
N ILE A 112 8.80 7.41 -13.14
CA ILE A 112 9.89 6.57 -13.60
C ILE A 112 9.29 5.38 -14.36
N GLU A 113 9.53 5.32 -15.66
CA GLU A 113 9.10 4.21 -16.52
C GLU A 113 9.58 2.86 -15.97
N GLY A 114 8.63 1.92 -15.81
CA GLY A 114 8.89 0.59 -15.28
C GLY A 114 8.87 0.48 -13.74
N ARG A 115 8.75 1.60 -13.02
CA ARG A 115 8.57 1.64 -11.56
C ARG A 115 7.24 2.30 -11.16
N HIS A 116 6.88 3.41 -11.81
CA HIS A 116 5.63 4.12 -11.53
C HIS A 116 4.57 3.79 -12.59
N ALA A 117 3.45 3.24 -12.13
CA ALA A 117 2.20 3.22 -12.89
C ALA A 117 1.30 4.34 -12.36
N LEU A 118 0.75 5.16 -13.26
CA LEU A 118 -0.17 6.24 -12.94
C LEU A 118 -1.60 5.75 -12.74
N ILE A 119 -1.96 4.62 -13.39
CA ILE A 119 -3.23 3.93 -13.18
C ILE A 119 -2.95 2.43 -13.13
N PHE A 120 -3.29 1.79 -12.02
CA PHE A 120 -3.02 0.36 -11.84
C PHE A 120 -4.05 -0.29 -10.90
N PRO A 121 -4.32 -1.60 -11.06
CA PRO A 121 -5.13 -2.33 -10.10
C PRO A 121 -4.34 -2.53 -8.81
N MET A 122 -5.02 -2.39 -7.68
CA MET A 122 -4.41 -2.54 -6.36
C MET A 122 -5.20 -3.55 -5.55
N PHE A 123 -4.47 -4.42 -4.84
CA PHE A 123 -5.05 -5.35 -3.88
C PHE A 123 -4.72 -4.82 -2.49
N GLU A 124 -5.73 -4.63 -1.66
CA GLU A 124 -5.61 -3.99 -0.36
C GLU A 124 -6.33 -4.84 0.68
N PHE A 125 -5.84 -4.85 1.92
CA PHE A 125 -6.47 -5.57 3.01
C PHE A 125 -6.26 -4.84 4.34
N GLU A 126 -7.17 -5.05 5.29
CA GLU A 126 -7.11 -4.48 6.64
C GLU A 126 -7.60 -5.55 7.63
N MET A 127 -6.94 -5.65 8.79
CA MET A 127 -7.23 -6.66 9.81
C MET A 127 -6.99 -6.13 11.22
N PRO A 128 -7.65 -6.67 12.25
CA PRO A 128 -7.27 -6.39 13.63
C PRO A 128 -5.95 -7.10 13.97
N GLY A 129 -5.02 -6.42 14.64
CA GLY A 129 -3.73 -6.98 15.05
C GLY A 129 -2.66 -5.90 15.17
N ASP A 130 -1.45 -6.31 15.58
CA ASP A 130 -0.26 -5.47 15.58
C ASP A 130 0.61 -5.72 14.34
N ILE A 131 1.71 -4.98 14.21
CA ILE A 131 2.66 -5.11 13.09
C ILE A 131 3.17 -6.54 12.87
N ASN A 132 3.29 -7.35 13.92
CA ASN A 132 3.75 -8.74 13.83
C ASN A 132 2.67 -9.64 13.22
N GLU A 133 1.38 -9.49 13.59
CA GLU A 133 0.31 -10.21 12.92
C GLU A 133 0.17 -9.80 11.45
N LEU A 134 0.39 -8.52 11.14
CA LEU A 134 0.40 -8.00 9.78
C LEU A 134 1.51 -8.67 8.94
N MET A 135 2.76 -8.62 9.42
CA MET A 135 3.89 -9.28 8.76
C MET A 135 3.69 -10.79 8.60
N LYS A 136 3.07 -11.43 9.59
CA LYS A 136 2.73 -12.86 9.52
C LYS A 136 1.72 -13.13 8.42
N LEU A 137 0.66 -12.32 8.31
CA LEU A 137 -0.35 -12.47 7.27
C LEU A 137 0.26 -12.30 5.87
N GLU A 138 1.15 -11.32 5.70
CA GLU A 138 1.89 -11.08 4.47
C GLU A 138 2.80 -12.25 4.10
N ALA A 139 3.55 -12.79 5.07
CA ALA A 139 4.39 -13.97 4.86
C ALA A 139 3.55 -15.20 4.45
N GLU A 140 2.40 -15.43 5.10
CA GLU A 140 1.46 -16.50 4.72
C GLU A 140 0.88 -16.29 3.31
N LEU A 141 0.60 -15.03 2.92
CA LEU A 141 0.14 -14.69 1.57
C LEU A 141 1.22 -15.04 0.53
N LEU A 142 2.47 -14.65 0.76
CA LEU A 142 3.57 -14.93 -0.16
C LEU A 142 3.87 -16.43 -0.27
N GLU A 143 3.76 -17.18 0.85
CA GLU A 143 3.83 -18.64 0.82
C GLU A 143 2.69 -19.23 -0.02
N HIS A 144 1.45 -18.76 0.15
CA HIS A 144 0.30 -19.17 -0.65
C HIS A 144 0.47 -18.86 -2.16
N LEU A 145 1.12 -17.74 -2.48
CA LEU A 145 1.42 -17.35 -3.85
C LEU A 145 2.56 -18.17 -4.48
N GLY A 146 3.39 -18.82 -3.65
CA GLY A 146 4.42 -19.76 -4.07
C GLY A 146 5.85 -19.20 -4.03
N PHE A 147 6.12 -18.18 -3.22
CA PHE A 147 7.44 -17.55 -3.11
C PHE A 147 8.45 -18.30 -2.23
N GLY A 148 8.00 -19.32 -1.50
CA GLY A 148 8.81 -20.05 -0.53
C GLY A 148 8.02 -20.34 0.74
N LYS A 149 8.70 -20.78 1.80
CA LYS A 149 8.05 -20.95 3.10
C LYS A 149 8.06 -19.64 3.86
N ALA A 150 6.96 -19.33 4.54
CA ALA A 150 6.82 -18.08 5.31
C ALA A 150 7.96 -17.89 6.33
N ALA A 151 8.38 -18.97 6.99
CA ALA A 151 9.44 -18.96 8.00
C ALA A 151 10.86 -18.71 7.44
N ASP A 152 11.04 -18.81 6.12
CA ASP A 152 12.35 -18.67 5.47
C ASP A 152 12.55 -17.26 4.87
N PHE A 153 11.53 -16.39 4.90
CA PHE A 153 11.63 -15.06 4.32
C PHE A 153 12.54 -14.14 5.17
N PRO A 154 13.59 -13.55 4.57
CA PRO A 154 14.48 -12.64 5.28
C PRO A 154 13.82 -11.29 5.53
N GLY A 155 14.34 -10.56 6.51
CA GLY A 155 13.95 -9.19 6.76
C GLY A 155 14.87 -8.47 7.72
N GLY A 156 14.66 -7.17 7.88
CA GLY A 156 15.43 -6.31 8.76
C GLY A 156 14.71 -5.02 9.14
N LYS A 157 15.20 -4.36 10.18
CA LYS A 157 14.77 -3.00 10.52
C LYS A 157 15.44 -2.00 9.58
N TYR A 158 14.72 -0.95 9.19
CA TYR A 158 15.16 0.01 8.16
C TYR A 158 16.57 0.55 8.39
N ASP A 159 16.84 1.16 9.56
CA ASP A 159 18.15 1.73 9.88
C ASP A 159 19.29 0.69 9.85
N ALA A 160 19.00 -0.55 10.28
CA ALA A 160 20.00 -1.61 10.26
C ALA A 160 20.34 -2.03 8.83
N VAL A 161 19.34 -2.06 7.95
CA VAL A 161 19.51 -2.37 6.52
C VAL A 161 20.20 -1.21 5.81
N ALA A 162 19.73 0.03 5.96
CA ALA A 162 20.36 1.23 5.39
C ALA A 162 21.85 1.32 5.77
N LYS A 163 22.16 1.10 7.05
CA LYS A 163 23.54 1.03 7.54
C LYS A 163 24.36 -0.09 6.92
N ALA A 164 23.77 -1.27 6.67
CA ALA A 164 24.46 -2.38 6.03
C ALA A 164 24.84 -2.06 4.57
N TYR A 165 24.03 -1.24 3.89
CA TYR A 165 24.29 -0.73 2.55
C TYR A 165 25.10 0.58 2.53
N GLY A 166 25.38 1.16 3.69
CA GLY A 166 26.20 2.38 3.83
C GLY A 166 25.48 3.66 3.39
N VAL A 167 24.14 3.66 3.45
CA VAL A 167 23.28 4.78 3.07
C VAL A 167 22.44 5.25 4.25
N GLU A 168 21.92 6.47 4.16
CA GLU A 168 20.95 7.02 5.12
C GLU A 168 19.52 6.58 4.75
N GLU A 169 19.19 6.65 3.46
CA GLU A 169 17.92 6.19 2.91
C GLU A 169 18.15 5.13 1.85
N LEU A 170 17.23 4.15 1.80
CA LEU A 170 17.22 3.10 0.79
C LEU A 170 16.41 3.59 -0.41
N ASP A 171 17.07 3.74 -1.56
CA ASP A 171 16.39 4.04 -2.83
C ASP A 171 16.36 2.77 -3.70
N ARG A 172 15.85 2.91 -4.92
CA ARG A 172 15.78 1.88 -5.97
C ARG A 172 17.04 1.06 -6.17
N GLU A 173 18.23 1.64 -5.99
CA GLU A 173 19.49 0.95 -6.23
C GLU A 173 19.76 -0.06 -5.11
N GLU A 174 19.53 0.35 -3.86
CA GLU A 174 19.65 -0.49 -2.69
C GLU A 174 18.55 -1.55 -2.65
N GLU A 175 17.29 -1.22 -2.94
CA GLU A 175 16.21 -2.21 -3.06
C GLU A 175 16.57 -3.31 -4.07
N ALA A 176 17.02 -2.92 -5.27
CA ALA A 176 17.43 -3.86 -6.30
C ALA A 176 18.62 -4.71 -5.87
N GLN A 177 19.53 -4.17 -5.04
CA GLN A 177 20.65 -4.91 -4.47
C GLN A 177 20.20 -5.87 -3.37
N ILE A 178 19.28 -5.47 -2.48
CA ILE A 178 18.65 -6.33 -1.48
C ILE A 178 18.01 -7.56 -2.15
N GLY A 179 17.30 -7.37 -3.26
CA GLY A 179 16.72 -8.48 -4.03
C GLY A 179 17.76 -9.46 -4.59
N LYS A 180 18.96 -8.99 -4.95
CA LYS A 180 20.07 -9.87 -5.39
C LYS A 180 20.72 -10.61 -4.24
N ASP A 181 20.87 -9.95 -3.10
CA ASP A 181 21.60 -10.47 -1.93
C ASP A 181 20.76 -11.45 -1.11
N HIS A 182 19.45 -11.19 -1.00
CA HIS A 182 18.57 -11.91 -0.08
C HIS A 182 17.48 -12.74 -0.78
N GLY A 183 17.30 -12.57 -2.09
CA GLY A 183 16.37 -13.36 -2.88
C GLY A 183 15.04 -12.66 -3.19
N PRO A 184 13.99 -13.42 -3.54
CA PRO A 184 12.79 -12.86 -4.17
C PRO A 184 11.86 -12.14 -3.19
N VAL A 185 12.03 -12.30 -1.89
CA VAL A 185 11.21 -11.68 -0.84
C VAL A 185 12.14 -11.11 0.22
N PHE A 186 11.89 -9.87 0.66
CA PHE A 186 12.55 -9.27 1.81
C PHE A 186 11.58 -8.34 2.55
N PHE A 187 11.50 -8.47 3.87
CA PHE A 187 10.68 -7.61 4.73
C PHE A 187 11.53 -6.48 5.32
N LEU A 188 11.20 -5.23 5.01
CA LEU A 188 11.83 -4.04 5.57
C LEU A 188 10.85 -3.40 6.55
N SER A 189 11.20 -3.26 7.83
CA SER A 189 10.26 -2.83 8.87
C SER A 189 10.81 -1.70 9.74
N HIS A 190 9.96 -1.10 10.57
CA HIS A 190 10.34 -0.10 11.58
C HIS A 190 11.01 1.12 10.94
N PHE A 191 10.23 1.88 10.18
CA PHE A 191 10.71 3.03 9.42
C PHE A 191 10.89 4.25 10.31
N PRO A 192 12.05 4.92 10.28
CA PRO A 192 12.27 6.15 11.03
C PRO A 192 11.40 7.32 10.56
N GLU A 193 11.12 8.27 11.44
CA GLU A 193 10.27 9.44 11.14
C GLU A 193 10.84 10.31 10.01
N TYR A 194 12.17 10.33 9.80
CA TYR A 194 12.78 11.08 8.69
C TYR A 194 12.37 10.54 7.31
N THR A 195 11.93 9.28 7.23
CA THR A 195 11.37 8.67 6.01
C THR A 195 9.93 9.11 5.73
N SER A 196 9.39 10.04 6.52
CA SER A 196 8.05 10.63 6.37
C SER A 196 6.91 9.60 6.44
N PRO A 197 6.79 8.84 7.54
CA PRO A 197 5.67 7.92 7.73
C PRO A 197 4.34 8.66 7.72
N PHE A 198 3.32 7.99 7.20
CA PHE A 198 2.02 8.59 6.94
C PHE A 198 1.27 8.93 8.23
N TRP A 199 0.35 9.91 8.18
CA TRP A 199 -0.20 10.53 9.39
C TRP A 199 -0.97 9.56 10.31
N ASN A 200 -1.60 8.54 9.75
CA ASN A 200 -2.35 7.53 10.51
C ASN A 200 -1.55 6.26 10.86
N MET A 201 -0.26 6.20 10.55
CA MET A 201 0.59 5.10 10.97
C MET A 201 0.87 5.19 12.48
N LYS A 202 0.88 4.05 13.16
CA LYS A 202 1.25 3.97 14.56
C LYS A 202 2.76 4.25 14.72
N ARG A 203 3.11 5.02 15.75
CA ARG A 203 4.48 5.18 16.20
C ARG A 203 4.79 4.12 17.25
N ASN A 204 6.02 3.63 17.26
CA ASN A 204 6.46 2.62 18.21
C ASN A 204 6.33 3.14 19.65
N ASP A 205 5.84 2.29 20.55
CA ASP A 205 5.54 2.68 21.92
C ASP A 205 6.80 2.97 22.75
N GLU A 206 7.96 2.40 22.38
CA GLU A 206 9.25 2.60 23.06
C GLU A 206 10.06 3.75 22.45
N ASP A 207 9.96 3.95 21.14
CA ASP A 207 10.65 5.00 20.39
C ASP A 207 9.73 5.65 19.34
N ALA A 208 9.16 6.79 19.70
CA ALA A 208 8.25 7.53 18.82
C ALA A 208 8.91 8.10 17.54
N SER A 209 10.24 7.98 17.40
CA SER A 209 10.94 8.29 16.14
C SER A 209 10.88 7.15 15.12
N ILE A 210 10.22 6.04 15.45
CA ILE A 210 10.02 4.87 14.61
C ILE A 210 8.53 4.66 14.37
N SER A 211 8.15 4.44 13.12
CA SER A 211 6.82 4.04 12.67
C SER A 211 6.71 2.53 12.56
N GLU A 212 5.57 1.97 12.98
CA GLU A 212 5.19 0.57 12.80
C GLU A 212 4.75 0.31 11.35
N LYS A 213 5.69 0.52 10.43
CA LYS A 213 5.55 0.33 8.98
C LYS A 213 6.36 -0.89 8.54
N VAL A 214 5.86 -1.60 7.54
CA VAL A 214 6.56 -2.66 6.84
C VAL A 214 6.37 -2.55 5.33
N ASP A 215 7.46 -2.61 4.59
CA ASP A 215 7.49 -2.74 3.14
C ASP A 215 8.03 -4.13 2.77
N VAL A 216 7.30 -4.83 1.90
CA VAL A 216 7.74 -6.10 1.32
C VAL A 216 8.31 -5.83 -0.06
N LEU A 217 9.61 -6.09 -0.19
CA LEU A 217 10.31 -6.03 -1.46
C LEU A 217 10.18 -7.39 -2.18
N LEU A 218 9.53 -7.39 -3.35
CA LEU A 218 9.53 -8.56 -4.24
C LEU A 218 10.52 -8.34 -5.38
N HIS A 219 11.50 -9.24 -5.49
CA HIS A 219 12.58 -9.13 -6.47
C HIS A 219 13.31 -7.77 -6.45
N GLY A 220 13.43 -7.16 -5.27
CA GLY A 220 14.10 -5.86 -5.09
C GLY A 220 13.27 -4.67 -5.55
N MET A 221 11.94 -4.77 -5.48
CA MET A 221 11.01 -3.67 -5.72
C MET A 221 9.91 -3.69 -4.65
N GLU A 222 9.65 -2.55 -4.02
CA GLU A 222 8.50 -2.40 -3.12
C GLU A 222 7.21 -2.83 -3.82
N THR A 223 6.52 -3.83 -3.25
CA THR A 223 5.29 -4.38 -3.83
C THR A 223 4.11 -4.39 -2.85
N ILE A 224 4.39 -4.48 -1.55
CA ILE A 224 3.37 -4.39 -0.49
C ILE A 224 3.88 -3.36 0.51
N GLY A 225 3.18 -2.23 0.65
CA GLY A 225 3.44 -1.21 1.64
C GLY A 225 2.33 -1.21 2.67
N SER A 226 2.68 -1.43 3.93
CA SER A 226 1.74 -1.72 5.02
C SER A 226 2.18 -1.06 6.32
N ALA A 227 1.23 -0.82 7.24
CA ALA A 227 1.55 -0.31 8.57
C ALA A 227 0.47 -0.69 9.59
N GLU A 228 0.86 -0.80 10.86
CA GLU A 228 -0.10 -0.75 11.97
C GLU A 228 -0.69 0.66 12.05
N ARG A 229 -2.02 0.76 12.23
CA ARG A 229 -2.72 2.05 12.31
C ARG A 229 -2.74 2.58 13.74
N SER A 230 -2.59 3.89 13.90
CA SER A 230 -2.80 4.53 15.20
C SER A 230 -4.27 4.39 15.61
N CYS A 231 -4.51 4.01 16.87
CA CYS A 231 -5.86 3.93 17.44
C CYS A 231 -6.20 5.15 18.30
N ASN A 232 -5.40 6.22 18.25
CA ASN A 232 -5.61 7.46 19.00
C ASN A 232 -6.18 8.55 18.08
N PRO A 233 -7.49 8.86 18.17
CA PRO A 233 -8.12 9.83 17.27
C PRO A 233 -7.53 11.24 17.37
N GLN A 234 -7.08 11.64 18.55
CA GLN A 234 -6.51 12.97 18.76
C GLN A 234 -5.13 13.07 18.11
N GLU A 235 -4.28 12.06 18.30
CA GLU A 235 -2.95 11.98 17.68
C GLU A 235 -3.05 11.94 16.16
N MET A 236 -3.92 11.08 15.60
CA MET A 236 -4.14 11.03 14.15
C MET A 236 -4.60 12.38 13.60
N LYS A 237 -5.50 13.06 14.31
CA LYS A 237 -5.97 14.39 13.93
C LYS A 237 -4.84 15.41 13.97
N ASP A 238 -4.06 15.44 15.04
CA ASP A 238 -2.94 16.36 15.19
C ASP A 238 -1.91 16.13 14.08
N THR A 239 -1.50 14.88 13.86
CA THR A 239 -0.56 14.51 12.80
C THR A 239 -1.09 14.84 11.41
N PHE A 240 -2.38 14.62 11.12
CA PHE A 240 -2.99 15.03 9.85
C PHE A 240 -2.80 16.53 9.57
N TYR A 241 -2.92 17.38 10.60
CA TYR A 241 -2.74 18.83 10.48
C TYR A 241 -1.28 19.29 10.54
N THR A 242 -0.35 18.47 11.00
CA THR A 242 1.06 18.87 11.18
C THR A 242 2.05 18.17 10.24
N ILE A 243 1.68 17.04 9.62
CA ILE A 243 2.52 16.32 8.67
C ILE A 243 2.89 17.23 7.50
N GLU A 244 4.13 17.12 7.01
CA GLU A 244 4.69 18.02 6.00
C GLU A 244 4.56 19.51 6.36
N GLU A 245 4.67 19.86 7.65
CA GLU A 245 4.47 21.22 8.16
C GLU A 245 3.04 21.76 7.88
N GLY A 246 2.05 20.86 7.80
CA GLY A 246 0.64 21.17 7.54
C GLY A 246 0.26 21.26 6.06
N LYS A 247 1.24 21.19 5.14
CA LYS A 247 1.01 21.27 3.68
C LYS A 247 0.08 20.17 3.17
N TYR A 248 0.09 19.01 3.81
CA TYR A 248 -0.78 17.89 3.46
C TYR A 248 -2.27 18.27 3.57
N ALA A 249 -2.70 18.70 4.76
CA ALA A 249 -4.09 19.08 5.01
C ALA A 249 -4.48 20.33 4.20
N GLU A 250 -3.58 21.31 4.10
CA GLU A 250 -3.80 22.52 3.28
C GLU A 250 -4.13 22.16 1.83
N ARG A 251 -3.33 21.29 1.19
CA ARG A 251 -3.57 20.85 -0.19
C ARG A 251 -4.93 20.17 -0.37
N LEU A 252 -5.29 19.25 0.54
CA LEU A 252 -6.60 18.59 0.49
C LEU A 252 -7.75 19.60 0.62
N PHE A 253 -7.63 20.57 1.51
CA PHE A 253 -8.65 21.61 1.69
C PHE A 253 -8.72 22.59 0.52
N ASP A 254 -7.58 22.94 -0.08
CA ASP A 254 -7.53 23.83 -1.25
C ASP A 254 -8.18 23.17 -2.46
N MET A 255 -8.00 21.86 -2.64
CA MET A 255 -8.57 21.12 -3.77
C MET A 255 -10.06 20.80 -3.61
N PHE A 256 -10.49 20.39 -2.40
CA PHE A 256 -11.82 19.81 -2.20
C PHE A 256 -12.71 20.57 -1.22
N GLY A 257 -12.15 21.54 -0.50
CA GLY A 257 -12.85 22.33 0.51
C GLY A 257 -12.92 21.64 1.88
N LYS A 258 -12.76 22.45 2.93
CA LYS A 258 -12.76 21.98 4.33
C LYS A 258 -14.08 21.36 4.80
N ASN A 259 -15.21 21.80 4.25
CA ASN A 259 -16.54 21.37 4.67
C ASN A 259 -16.87 19.91 4.28
N VAL A 260 -16.04 19.29 3.44
CA VAL A 260 -16.22 17.90 2.99
C VAL A 260 -15.61 16.91 4.00
N LEU A 261 -14.70 17.36 4.87
CA LEU A 261 -14.19 16.60 6.00
C LEU A 261 -15.08 16.79 7.23
N LYS A 262 -15.88 15.78 7.54
CA LYS A 262 -16.48 15.63 8.87
C LYS A 262 -15.58 14.73 9.71
N LEU A 263 -14.55 15.31 10.29
CA LEU A 263 -13.79 14.70 11.39
C LEU A 263 -14.69 14.75 12.63
N ASN A 264 -15.58 13.76 12.78
CA ASN A 264 -16.39 13.58 13.99
C ASN A 264 -15.57 12.86 15.05
#